data_AF-X1F0E1-F1
#
_entry.id   AF-X1F0E1-F1
#
_cell.length_a   1.000
_cell.length_b   1.000
_cell.length_c   1.000
_cell.angle_alpha   90.00
_cell.angle_beta   90.00
_cell.angle_gamma   90.00
#
_symmetry.space_group_name_H-M   'P 1'
#
loop_
_entity.id
_entity.type
_entity.pdbx_description
1 polymer ?
#
loop_
_entity_poly.entity_id
_entity_poly.type
_entity_poly.pdbx_seq_one_letter_code
_entity_poly.pdbx_strand_id
1 'polypeptide(L)' 'VEYALEAVRRGTLAVAVKSKEDICLAAQIKIASNLMDAESIDKIFQVDEHIGVAISGLHADSRSL' A
#
# COMPACT_ATOMS: atom_id res chain seq x y z
N VAL A 1 3.01 -20.07 3.98
CA VAL A 1 2.04 -18.97 4.16
C VAL A 1 2.38 -18.13 5.39
N GLU A 2 2.64 -18.75 6.55
CA GLU A 2 2.89 -18.03 7.81
C GLU A 2 4.07 -17.05 7.75
N TYR A 3 5.17 -17.41 7.09
CA TYR A 3 6.30 -16.49 6.85
C TYR A 3 5.96 -15.29 5.96
N ALA A 4 5.03 -15.45 5.01
CA ALA A 4 4.59 -14.33 4.18
C ALA A 4 3.79 -13.32 5.01
N LEU A 5 3.03 -13.80 6.01
CA LEU A 5 2.31 -12.95 6.94
C LEU A 5 3.25 -12.06 7.75
N GLU A 6 4.41 -12.57 8.14
CA GLU A 6 5.45 -11.80 8.84
C GLU A 6 6.03 -10.68 7.97
N ALA A 7 6.18 -10.91 6.66
CA ALA A 7 6.59 -9.87 5.73
C ALA A 7 5.55 -8.73 5.65
N VAL A 8 4.26 -9.08 5.66
CA VAL A 8 3.17 -8.09 5.70
C VAL A 8 3.17 -7.31 7.03
N ARG A 9 3.38 -7.99 8.17
CA ARG A 9 3.46 -7.34 9.49
C ARG A 9 4.61 -6.33 9.63
N ARG A 10 5.73 -6.60 8.97
CA ARG A 10 6.89 -5.68 8.90
C ARG A 10 6.71 -4.58 7.84
N GLY A 11 5.67 -4.70 7.02
CA GLY A 11 5.28 -3.70 6.04
C GLY A 11 4.92 -2.36 6.66
N THR A 12 5.01 -1.33 5.84
CA THR A 12 4.55 0.01 6.19
C THR A 12 3.01 0.03 6.23
N LEU A 13 2.44 0.82 7.14
CA LEU A 13 0.99 0.85 7.42
C LEU A 13 0.15 1.15 6.17
N ALA A 14 -0.93 0.40 5.97
CA ALA A 14 -2.03 0.72 5.07
C ALA A 14 -3.35 0.52 5.81
N VAL A 15 -4.27 1.47 5.71
CA VAL A 15 -5.58 1.47 6.36
C VAL A 15 -6.67 1.89 5.37
N ALA A 16 -7.88 1.41 5.61
CA ALA A 16 -9.05 1.78 4.84
C ALA A 16 -10.21 2.11 5.78
N VAL A 17 -10.97 3.13 5.44
CA VAL A 17 -12.22 3.48 6.13
C VAL A 17 -13.34 3.45 5.10
N LYS A 18 -14.38 2.66 5.40
CA LYS A 18 -15.56 2.52 4.57
C LYS A 18 -16.74 3.24 5.22
N SER A 19 -17.38 4.15 4.49
CA SER A 19 -18.65 4.76 4.85
C SER A 19 -19.82 4.05 4.14
N LYS A 20 -21.03 4.61 4.22
CA LYS A 20 -22.17 4.12 3.44
C LYS A 20 -22.05 4.45 1.95
N GLU A 21 -21.37 5.54 1.63
CA GLU A 21 -21.33 6.12 0.29
C GLU A 21 -19.95 5.98 -0.35
N ASP A 22 -18.89 6.02 0.45
CA ASP A 22 -17.51 6.14 -0.02
C ASP A 22 -16.53 5.23 0.71
N ILE A 23 -15.33 5.11 0.16
CA ILE A 23 -14.18 4.45 0.76
C ILE A 23 -12.97 5.38 0.69
N CYS A 24 -12.22 5.48 1.79
CA CYS A 24 -10.94 6.16 1.85
C CYS A 24 -9.83 5.14 2.11
N LEU A 25 -8.82 5.11 1.24
CA LEU A 25 -7.60 4.35 1.42
C LEU A 25 -6.49 5.32 1.85
N ALA A 26 -5.72 4.96 2.87
CA ALA A 26 -4.56 5.72 3.32
C ALA A 26 -3.39 4.77 3.58
N ALA A 27 -2.20 5.15 3.14
CA ALA A 27 -1.00 4.36 3.32
C ALA A 27 0.19 5.24 3.68
N GLN A 28 1.07 4.72 4.53
CA GLN A 28 2.27 5.42 4.94
C GLN A 28 3.37 5.26 3.90
N ILE A 29 3.89 6.36 3.36
CA ILE A 29 5.12 6.34 2.58
C ILE A 29 6.28 6.55 3.56
N LYS A 30 7.26 5.64 3.55
CA LYS A 30 8.47 5.76 4.37
C LYS A 30 9.63 6.16 3.49
N ILE A 31 10.05 7.42 3.61
CA ILE A 31 11.23 7.96 2.93
C ILE A 31 12.45 7.63 3.79
N ALA A 32 13.34 6.78 3.26
CA ALA A 32 14.52 6.33 4.02
C ALA A 32 15.65 7.37 4.04
N SER A 33 15.68 8.28 3.07
CA SER A 33 16.70 9.31 2.93
C SER A 33 16.16 10.50 2.15
N ASN A 34 16.67 11.70 2.44
CA ASN A 34 16.34 12.94 1.74
C ASN A 34 16.75 12.95 0.25
N LEU A 35 17.53 11.96 -0.19
CA LEU A 35 17.90 11.78 -1.59
C LEU A 35 16.84 11.04 -2.41
N MET A 36 15.85 10.43 -1.74
CA MET A 36 14.78 9.71 -2.41
C MET A 36 13.67 10.67 -2.84
N ASP A 37 13.21 10.49 -4.06
CA ASP A 37 12.01 11.14 -4.56
C ASP A 37 10.76 10.44 -3.99
N ALA A 38 10.04 11.15 -3.13
CA ALA A 38 8.83 10.65 -2.48
C ALA A 38 7.71 10.35 -3.47
N GLU A 39 7.62 11.12 -4.56
CA GLU A 39 6.56 11.00 -5.56
C GLU A 39 6.73 9.74 -6.43
N SER A 40 7.93 9.16 -6.45
CA SER A 40 8.19 7.90 -7.15
C SER A 40 7.65 6.64 -6.44
N ILE A 41 7.15 6.78 -5.20
CA ILE A 41 6.73 5.66 -4.36
C ILE A 41 5.20 5.63 -4.25
N ASP A 42 4.57 4.87 -5.14
CA ASP A 42 3.16 4.58 -5.05
C ASP A 42 2.85 3.44 -4.10
N LYS A 43 1.82 3.66 -3.29
CA LYS A 43 1.32 2.74 -2.26
C LYS A 43 -0.15 2.38 -2.47
N ILE A 44 -0.87 3.20 -3.23
CA ILE A 44 -2.28 3.07 -3.54
C ILE A 44 -2.39 3.08 -5.06
N PHE A 45 -3.05 2.07 -5.62
CA PHE A 45 -3.16 1.86 -7.05
C PHE A 45 -4.62 1.68 -7.44
N GLN A 46 -4.99 2.23 -8.59
CA GLN A 46 -6.28 1.97 -9.21
C GLN A 46 -6.16 0.70 -10.06
N VAL A 47 -7.00 -0.29 -9.78
CA VAL A 47 -7.06 -1.54 -10.56
C VAL A 47 -8.16 -1.45 -11.62
N ASP A 48 -9.26 -0.78 -11.30
CA ASP A 48 -10.38 -0.51 -12.21
C ASP A 48 -11.08 0.80 -11.82
N GLU A 49 -12.07 1.26 -12.59
CA GLU A 49 -12.82 2.51 -12.35
C GLU A 49 -13.37 2.61 -10.92
N HIS A 50 -13.76 1.48 -10.32
CA HIS A 50 -14.40 1.40 -9.01
C HIS A 50 -13.58 0.62 -7.97
N ILE A 51 -12.33 0.25 -8.29
CA ILE A 51 -11.48 -0.59 -7.43
C ILE A 51 -10.12 0.06 -7.23
N GLY A 52 -9.83 0.38 -5.97
CA GLY A 52 -8.50 0.79 -5.50
C GLY A 52 -7.90 -0.23 -4.54
N VAL A 53 -6.57 -0.32 -4.54
CA VAL A 53 -5.80 -1.21 -3.67
C VAL A 53 -4.72 -0.43 -2.94
N ALA A 54 -4.51 -0.71 -1.67
CA ALA A 54 -3.38 -0.21 -0.89
C ALA A 54 -2.47 -1.37 -0.46
N ILE A 55 -1.15 -1.19 -0.52
CA ILE A 55 -0.18 -2.26 -0.29
C ILE A 55 0.51 -2.14 1.06
N SER A 56 0.60 -3.28 1.75
CA SER A 56 1.51 -3.50 2.88
C SER A 56 2.32 -4.78 2.64
N GLY A 57 3.58 -4.79 3.08
CA GLY A 57 4.53 -5.86 2.85
C GLY A 57 5.52 -5.53 1.73
N LEU A 58 5.81 -6.50 0.87
CA LEU A 58 6.83 -6.36 -0.18
C LEU A 58 6.24 -5.70 -1.44
N HIS A 59 6.68 -4.47 -1.73
CA HIS A 59 6.21 -3.71 -2.88
C HIS A 59 6.48 -4.39 -4.24
N ALA A 60 7.59 -5.09 -4.39
CA ALA A 60 7.93 -5.75 -5.66
C ALA A 60 6.87 -6.80 -6.06
N ASP A 61 6.48 -7.65 -5.11
CA ASP A 61 5.52 -8.72 -5.32
C ASP A 61 4.12 -8.17 -5.65
N SER A 62 3.74 -7.06 -5.03
CA SER A 62 2.42 -6.45 -5.23
C SER A 62 2.14 -5.99 -6.67
N ARG A 63 3.17 -5.79 -7.50
CA ARG A 63 3.00 -5.35 -8.89
C ARG A 63 2.56 -6.46 -9.83
N SER A 64 2.68 -7.73 -9.41
CA SER A 64 2.35 -8.91 -10.23
C SER A 64 1.09 -9.64 -9.75
N LEU A 65 0.45 -9.14 -8.69
CA LEU A 65 -0.81 -9.66 -8.13
C LEU A 65 -2.01 -9.01 -8.84
#